data_AF-A0A7J4JA92-F1
#
_entry.id   AF-A0A7J4JA92-F1
#
_cell.length_a   1.000
_cell.length_b   1.000
_cell.length_c   1.000
_cell.angle_alpha   90.00
_cell.angle_beta   90.00
_cell.angle_gamma   90.00
#
_symmetry.space_group_name_H-M   'P 1'
#
loop_
_entity.id
_entity.type
_entity.pdbx_description
1 polymer ?
#
loop_
_entity_poly.entity_id
_entity_poly.type
_entity_poly.pdbx_seq_one_letter_code
_entity_poly.pdbx_strand_id
1 'polypeptide(L)'
;MNRIALGLFLFLFSFSFASASESYDVDFSEVSTQAIFVYDGDEIRFSLLGGDHVIIIEDVGSSSIKVDIGPFVDRQNILTPGLIGLDYIMKLDLDKDGVTDLNVALYAVSAEGEVHLVLQDVRAADQGAPEDVGLVEGGNSGISKIGVLIIVGALILVLVLFLVFRNGFWSDTEKKTEEHVHHSSEKTDSSEELKEEAS
;
A
#
# COMPACT_ATOMS: atom_id res chain seq x y z
N MET A 1 -27.71 -1.59 -15.42
CA MET A 1 -26.47 -1.59 -14.63
C MET A 1 -26.85 -1.52 -13.15
N ASN A 2 -26.44 -2.49 -12.34
CA ASN A 2 -26.92 -2.62 -10.97
C ASN A 2 -26.35 -1.48 -10.11
N ARG A 3 -27.18 -0.58 -9.57
CA ARG A 3 -26.74 0.61 -8.82
C ARG A 3 -25.80 0.27 -7.65
N ILE A 4 -25.96 -0.93 -7.10
CA ILE A 4 -25.14 -1.51 -6.04
C ILE A 4 -23.71 -1.79 -6.52
N ALA A 5 -23.55 -2.31 -7.74
CA ALA A 5 -22.23 -2.59 -8.32
C ALA A 5 -21.45 -1.30 -8.64
N LEU A 6 -22.16 -0.27 -9.11
CA LEU A 6 -21.57 1.05 -9.35
C LEU A 6 -21.16 1.73 -8.05
N GLY A 7 -21.98 1.64 -7.00
CA GLY A 7 -21.65 2.17 -5.68
C GLY A 7 -20.44 1.48 -5.05
N LEU A 8 -20.34 0.16 -5.19
CA LEU A 8 -19.19 -0.61 -4.70
C LEU A 8 -17.91 -0.26 -5.48
N PHE A 9 -17.99 -0.12 -6.81
CA PHE A 9 -16.87 0.28 -7.64
C PHE A 9 -16.31 1.66 -7.25
N LEU A 10 -17.19 2.65 -7.02
CA LEU A 10 -16.79 3.98 -6.57
C LEU A 10 -16.19 3.96 -5.15
N PHE A 11 -16.77 3.17 -4.25
CA PHE A 11 -16.24 3.00 -2.90
C PHE A 11 -14.84 2.39 -2.90
N LEU A 12 -14.61 1.35 -3.71
CA LEU A 12 -13.30 0.70 -3.81
C LEU A 12 -12.25 1.59 -4.48
N PHE A 13 -12.64 2.42 -5.44
CA PHE A 13 -11.77 3.43 -6.04
C PHE A 13 -11.33 4.51 -5.02
N SER A 14 -12.07 4.67 -3.93
CA SER A 14 -11.75 5.63 -2.86
C SER A 14 -10.59 5.18 -1.96
N PHE A 15 -10.18 3.90 -2.02
CA PHE A 15 -9.15 3.33 -1.14
C PHE A 15 -7.72 3.39 -1.69
N SER A 16 -7.48 3.99 -2.87
CA SER A 16 -6.22 3.84 -3.61
C SER A 16 -5.03 4.73 -3.17
N PHE A 17 -5.00 5.32 -1.98
CA PHE A 17 -3.89 6.21 -1.57
C PHE A 17 -3.25 5.91 -0.22
N ALA A 18 -3.28 4.66 0.26
CA ALA A 18 -2.36 4.25 1.32
C ALA A 18 -0.97 4.00 0.70
N SER A 19 -0.04 4.94 0.87
CA SER A 19 1.38 4.64 0.66
C SER A 19 1.77 3.59 1.70
N ALA A 20 2.12 2.37 1.28
CA ALA A 20 2.73 1.41 2.20
C ALA A 20 4.14 1.90 2.58
N SER A 21 4.47 1.75 3.85
CA SER A 21 5.82 1.96 4.38
C SER A 21 6.83 1.06 3.64
N GLU A 22 7.99 1.61 3.32
CA GLU A 22 9.14 0.93 2.75
C GLU A 22 10.26 0.82 3.81
N SER A 23 11.04 -0.27 3.76
CA SER A 23 12.18 -0.48 4.66
C SER A 23 13.49 -0.41 3.88
N TYR A 24 14.43 0.40 4.34
CA TYR A 24 15.72 0.63 3.70
C TYR A 24 16.85 0.11 4.57
N ASP A 25 17.66 -0.80 4.05
CA ASP A 25 18.81 -1.35 4.76
C ASP A 25 20.07 -0.55 4.41
N VAL A 26 20.70 0.06 5.42
CA VAL A 26 21.90 0.88 5.28
C VAL A 26 23.12 0.10 5.76
N ASP A 27 24.10 -0.05 4.87
CA ASP A 27 25.37 -0.70 5.16
C ASP A 27 26.51 0.32 5.23
N PHE A 28 27.22 0.37 6.37
CA PHE A 28 28.36 1.25 6.59
C PHE A 28 29.72 0.55 6.36
N SER A 29 29.73 -0.67 5.82
CA SER A 29 30.94 -1.49 5.68
C SER A 29 31.96 -0.91 4.68
N GLU A 30 31.49 -0.31 3.59
CA GLU A 30 32.34 0.28 2.54
C GLU A 30 32.50 1.80 2.69
N VAL A 31 31.43 2.49 3.08
CA VAL A 31 31.38 3.95 3.21
C VAL A 31 30.79 4.35 4.55
N SER A 32 31.42 5.32 5.20
CA SER A 32 31.02 5.77 6.55
C SER A 32 29.81 6.71 6.53
N THR A 33 29.52 7.33 5.38
CA THR A 33 28.45 8.31 5.21
C THR A 33 27.50 7.85 4.10
N GLN A 34 26.20 7.83 4.41
CA GLN A 34 25.14 7.33 3.54
C GLN A 34 24.03 8.36 3.42
N ALA A 35 23.71 8.73 2.19
CA ALA A 35 22.52 9.51 1.87
C ALA A 35 21.34 8.58 1.60
N ILE A 36 20.16 8.96 2.08
CA ILE A 36 18.93 8.17 1.92
C ILE A 36 17.72 9.08 1.70
N PHE A 37 16.81 8.61 0.85
CA PHE A 37 15.56 9.27 0.50
C PHE A 37 14.39 8.43 1.00
N VAL A 38 13.57 9.00 1.87
CA VAL A 38 12.48 8.29 2.56
C VAL A 38 11.22 9.15 2.63
N TYR A 39 10.07 8.53 2.90
CA TYR A 39 8.78 9.18 3.10
C TYR A 39 8.25 8.93 4.51
N ASP A 40 7.14 9.59 4.83
CA ASP A 40 6.35 9.29 6.03
C ASP A 40 5.97 7.80 6.10
N GLY A 41 6.23 7.18 7.25
CA GLY A 41 6.02 5.78 7.54
C GLY A 41 7.20 4.86 7.20
N ASP A 42 8.20 5.32 6.45
CA ASP A 42 9.33 4.46 6.05
C ASP A 42 10.27 4.13 7.22
N GLU A 43 10.97 3.00 7.11
CA GLU A 43 11.92 2.51 8.08
C GLU A 43 13.35 2.53 7.52
N ILE A 44 14.31 2.95 8.32
CA ILE A 44 15.75 2.90 8.02
C ILE A 44 16.38 1.92 9.00
N ARG A 45 16.93 0.82 8.48
CA ARG A 45 17.54 -0.25 9.27
C ARG A 45 19.03 -0.29 9.03
N PHE A 46 19.80 -0.53 10.08
CA PHE A 46 21.25 -0.60 9.97
C PHE A 46 21.84 -1.43 11.11
N SER A 47 23.02 -2.01 10.86
CA SER A 47 23.76 -2.79 11.86
C SER A 47 25.02 -2.04 12.28
N LEU A 48 25.09 -1.66 13.57
CA LEU A 48 26.25 -1.01 14.19
C LEU A 48 26.48 -1.59 15.59
N LEU A 49 27.72 -1.55 16.09
CA LEU A 49 28.07 -2.08 17.42
C LEU A 49 27.69 -3.56 17.62
N GLY A 50 27.62 -4.32 16.54
CA GLY A 50 27.24 -5.75 16.56
C GLY A 50 25.77 -6.01 16.91
N GLY A 51 24.88 -5.05 16.71
CA GLY A 51 23.43 -5.23 16.81
C GLY A 51 22.69 -4.42 15.75
N ASP A 52 21.38 -4.66 15.65
CA ASP A 52 20.51 -4.05 14.64
C ASP A 52 19.74 -2.88 15.24
N HIS A 53 19.58 -1.82 14.46
CA HIS A 53 18.93 -0.58 14.86
C HIS A 53 17.93 -0.16 13.80
N VAL A 54 16.94 0.63 14.20
CA VAL A 54 15.93 1.19 13.30
C VAL A 54 15.66 2.65 13.60
N ILE A 55 15.42 3.43 12.56
CA ILE A 55 14.82 4.77 12.61
C ILE A 55 13.55 4.72 11.77
N ILE A 56 12.41 5.05 12.37
CA ILE A 56 11.10 5.05 11.71
C ILE A 56 10.68 6.51 11.51
N ILE A 57 10.26 6.88 10.30
CA ILE A 57 9.76 8.22 10.01
C ILE A 57 8.28 8.29 10.38
N GLU A 58 7.93 9.10 11.39
CA GLU A 58 6.56 9.14 11.95
C GLU A 58 5.74 10.33 11.44
N ASP A 59 6.39 11.45 11.13
CA ASP A 59 5.73 12.67 10.66
C ASP A 59 6.73 13.56 9.93
N VAL A 60 6.33 14.08 8.78
CA VAL A 60 7.18 14.91 7.92
C VAL A 60 6.65 16.34 7.87
N GLY A 61 7.36 17.24 8.55
CA GLY A 61 7.13 18.69 8.46
C GLY A 61 8.02 19.35 7.41
N SER A 62 7.79 20.64 7.16
CA SER A 62 8.54 21.41 6.15
C SER A 62 10.01 21.67 6.51
N SER A 63 10.37 21.62 7.80
CA SER A 63 11.71 21.96 8.29
C SER A 63 12.25 20.96 9.33
N SER A 64 11.45 19.93 9.64
CA SER A 64 11.79 18.92 10.62
C SER A 64 10.94 17.68 10.42
N ILE A 65 11.49 16.54 10.81
CA ILE A 65 10.80 15.26 10.85
C ILE A 65 10.75 14.73 12.28
N LYS A 66 9.66 14.08 12.64
CA LYS A 66 9.59 13.25 13.84
C LYS A 66 9.96 11.83 13.47
N VAL A 67 10.72 11.21 14.35
CA VAL A 67 11.19 9.84 14.17
C VAL A 67 11.04 9.06 15.45
N ASP A 68 10.89 7.75 15.33
CA ASP A 68 11.07 6.80 16.43
C ASP A 68 12.37 6.03 16.23
N ILE A 69 13.21 5.99 17.26
CA ILE A 69 14.54 5.37 17.22
C ILE A 69 14.52 4.12 18.09
N GLY A 70 14.81 2.97 17.49
CA GLY A 70 14.96 1.68 18.16
C GLY A 70 16.42 1.24 18.13
N PRO A 71 17.22 1.50 19.19
CA PRO A 71 18.56 0.95 19.29
C PRO A 71 18.50 -0.53 19.74
N PHE A 72 19.32 -1.38 19.12
CA PHE A 72 19.42 -2.81 19.42
C PHE A 72 18.08 -3.54 19.41
N VAL A 73 17.29 -3.42 18.33
CA VAL A 73 15.95 -4.01 18.21
C VAL A 73 15.94 -5.54 18.32
N ASP A 74 17.06 -6.19 18.04
CA ASP A 74 17.29 -7.63 18.24
C ASP A 74 17.30 -8.02 19.72
N ARG A 75 17.61 -7.07 20.62
CA ARG A 75 17.77 -7.29 22.07
C ARG A 75 16.74 -6.55 22.90
N GLN A 76 16.31 -5.37 22.44
CA GLN A 76 15.48 -4.42 23.16
C GLN A 76 14.43 -3.85 22.21
N ASN A 77 13.15 -4.14 22.46
CA ASN A 77 12.06 -3.61 21.65
C ASN A 77 11.53 -2.29 22.23
N ILE A 78 12.41 -1.29 22.35
CA ILE A 78 12.08 0.04 22.89
C ILE A 78 12.28 1.07 21.79
N LEU A 79 11.23 1.83 21.49
CA LEU A 79 11.29 2.99 20.62
C LEU A 79 11.38 4.27 21.46
N THR A 80 12.26 5.17 21.06
CA THR A 80 12.42 6.48 21.69
C THR A 80 12.14 7.56 20.66
N PRO A 81 11.23 8.52 20.95
CA PRO A 81 10.91 9.58 20.00
C PRO A 81 12.09 10.54 19.84
N GLY A 82 12.29 10.99 18.62
CA GLY A 82 13.29 11.94 18.19
C GLY A 82 12.69 13.00 17.26
N LEU A 83 13.38 14.13 17.18
CA LEU A 83 13.08 15.21 16.23
C LEU A 83 14.36 15.58 15.51
N ILE A 84 14.36 15.52 14.18
CA ILE A 84 15.50 15.91 13.33
C ILE A 84 15.08 17.15 12.54
N GLY A 85 15.84 18.24 12.63
CA GLY A 85 15.57 19.50 11.95
C GLY A 85 16.67 19.86 10.96
N LEU A 86 16.37 20.78 10.03
CA LEU A 86 17.35 21.28 9.05
C LEU A 86 18.53 22.05 9.68
N ASP A 87 18.33 22.60 10.87
CA ASP A 87 19.29 23.51 11.51
C ASP A 87 20.29 22.81 12.43
N TYR A 88 20.17 21.49 12.64
CA TYR A 88 21.07 20.75 13.52
C TYR A 88 21.24 19.30 13.10
N ILE A 89 22.34 18.70 13.57
CA ILE A 89 22.63 17.28 13.41
C ILE A 89 22.19 16.56 14.68
N MET A 90 21.34 15.55 14.54
CA MET A 90 21.01 14.66 15.63
C MET A 90 22.19 13.72 15.88
N LYS A 91 22.64 13.66 17.13
CA LYS A 91 23.72 12.78 17.58
C LYS A 91 23.14 11.64 18.39
N LEU A 92 23.36 10.41 17.93
CA LEU A 92 22.88 9.21 18.58
C LEU A 92 24.04 8.48 19.25
N ASP A 93 23.86 8.25 20.54
CA ASP A 93 24.66 7.36 21.38
C ASP A 93 23.81 6.10 21.57
N LEU A 94 24.12 5.06 20.80
CA LEU A 94 23.26 3.88 20.65
C LEU A 94 23.41 2.95 21.85
N ASP A 95 24.63 2.78 22.38
CA ASP A 95 24.92 1.92 23.53
C ASP A 95 24.97 2.64 24.88
N LYS A 96 24.78 3.96 24.89
CA LYS A 96 24.68 4.83 26.07
C LYS A 96 25.97 4.92 26.87
N ASP A 97 27.12 4.84 26.19
CA ASP A 97 28.43 4.96 26.82
C ASP A 97 28.90 6.43 26.99
N GLY A 98 28.14 7.39 26.46
CA GLY A 98 28.42 8.82 26.48
C GLY A 98 29.17 9.33 25.24
N VAL A 99 29.45 8.47 24.26
CA VAL A 99 30.08 8.79 22.98
C VAL A 99 29.03 8.76 21.87
N THR A 100 29.18 9.64 20.87
CA THR A 100 28.28 9.61 19.71
C THR A 100 28.73 8.54 18.71
N ASP A 101 27.82 7.65 18.35
CA ASP A 101 28.05 6.59 17.36
C ASP A 101 27.60 7.00 15.96
N LEU A 102 26.42 7.64 15.87
CA LEU A 102 25.79 7.96 14.60
C LEU A 102 25.34 9.43 14.57
N ASN A 103 25.72 10.13 13.52
CA ASN A 103 25.15 11.43 13.17
C ASN A 103 24.02 11.23 12.16
N VAL A 104 22.89 11.89 12.39
CA VAL A 104 21.77 11.94 11.46
C VAL A 104 21.42 13.39 11.15
N ALA A 105 21.49 13.77 9.89
CA ALA A 105 21.23 15.13 9.42
C ALA A 105 20.07 15.14 8.42
N LEU A 106 19.13 16.07 8.62
CA LEU A 106 18.11 16.39 7.63
C LEU A 106 18.69 17.43 6.66
N TYR A 107 18.74 17.09 5.38
CA TYR A 107 19.27 17.97 4.35
C TYR A 107 18.17 18.78 3.66
N ALA A 108 17.07 18.11 3.31
CA ALA A 108 15.93 18.74 2.66
C ALA A 108 14.66 17.93 2.90
N VAL A 109 13.51 18.61 2.77
CA VAL A 109 12.21 17.97 2.59
C VAL A 109 11.63 18.52 1.28
N SER A 110 11.34 17.63 0.34
CA SER A 110 10.78 18.00 -0.94
C SER A 110 9.33 18.47 -0.79
N ALA A 111 8.82 19.21 -1.78
CA ALA A 111 7.41 19.62 -1.79
C ALA A 111 6.43 18.43 -1.85
N GLU A 112 6.92 17.26 -2.26
CA GLU A 112 6.16 16.01 -2.38
C GLU A 112 6.22 15.17 -1.10
N GLY A 113 6.92 15.64 -0.05
CA GLY A 113 7.06 14.96 1.24
C GLY A 113 8.24 13.98 1.32
N GLU A 114 9.11 13.97 0.31
CA GLU A 114 10.34 13.16 0.33
C GLU A 114 11.37 13.80 1.26
N VAL A 115 11.90 13.02 2.18
CA VAL A 115 12.86 13.43 3.18
C VAL A 115 14.25 12.98 2.76
N HIS A 116 15.18 13.93 2.71
CA HIS A 116 16.57 13.68 2.33
C HIS A 116 17.41 13.65 3.61
N LEU A 117 17.83 12.46 4.02
CA LEU A 117 18.63 12.24 5.23
C LEU A 117 20.06 11.85 4.87
N VAL A 118 20.98 12.22 5.75
CA VAL A 118 22.38 11.77 5.72
C VAL A 118 22.68 11.12 7.06
N LEU A 119 23.12 9.87 7.03
CA LEU A 119 23.57 9.09 8.17
C LEU A 119 25.08 8.94 8.09
N GLN A 120 25.79 9.11 9.21
CA GLN A 120 27.24 8.98 9.26
C GLN A 120 27.68 8.20 10.51
N ASP A 121 28.38 7.08 10.33
CA ASP A 121 29.11 6.40 11.41
C ASP A 121 30.32 7.26 11.81
N VAL A 122 30.20 7.89 12.98
CA VAL A 122 31.19 8.84 13.50
C VAL A 122 32.53 8.14 13.77
N ARG A 123 32.48 6.89 14.20
CA ARG A 123 33.66 6.14 14.62
C ARG A 123 34.51 5.74 13.42
N ALA A 124 33.87 5.43 12.30
CA ALA A 124 34.55 5.15 11.05
C ALA A 124 35.13 6.44 10.45
N ALA A 125 34.38 7.55 10.49
CA ALA A 125 34.83 8.85 9.99
C ALA A 125 36.08 9.35 10.74
N ASP A 126 36.10 9.24 12.07
CA ASP A 126 37.24 9.67 12.91
C ASP A 126 38.49 8.79 12.71
N GLN A 127 38.34 7.59 12.16
CA GLN A 127 39.44 6.67 11.85
C GLN A 127 40.03 6.86 10.44
N GLY A 128 39.59 7.90 9.72
CA GLY A 128 40.10 8.22 8.38
C GLY A 128 39.52 7.34 7.28
N ALA A 129 38.30 6.82 7.47
CA ALA A 129 37.54 6.19 6.39
C ALA A 129 37.40 7.17 5.20
N PRO A 130 37.29 6.66 3.95
CA PRO A 130 37.06 7.51 2.78
C PRO A 130 35.90 8.48 3.03
N GLU A 131 36.08 9.75 2.65
CA GLU A 131 35.03 10.79 2.70
C GLU A 131 33.94 10.58 1.62
N ASP A 132 33.95 9.45 0.93
CA ASP A 132 32.97 9.10 -0.07
C ASP A 132 31.59 8.94 0.58
N VAL A 133 30.58 9.50 -0.08
CA VAL A 133 29.18 9.41 0.32
C VAL A 133 28.53 8.35 -0.54
N GLY A 134 28.02 7.28 0.10
CA GLY A 134 27.17 6.32 -0.58
C GLY A 134 25.74 6.81 -0.69
N LEU A 135 25.01 6.21 -1.63
CA LEU A 135 23.59 6.41 -1.79
C LEU A 135 22.87 5.09 -1.55
N VAL A 136 21.89 5.11 -0.65
CA VAL A 136 21.02 3.96 -0.40
C VAL A 136 19.91 3.96 -1.45
N GLU A 137 20.03 3.09 -2.44
CA GLU A 137 19.03 2.94 -3.52
C GLU A 137 18.03 1.82 -3.21
N GLY A 138 16.75 2.19 -3.17
CA GLY A 138 15.62 1.25 -3.11
C GLY A 138 15.21 0.83 -1.70
N GLY A 139 13.90 0.82 -1.47
CA GLY A 139 13.28 0.23 -0.29
C GLY A 139 12.86 -1.21 -0.57
N ASN A 140 13.10 -2.10 0.40
CA ASN A 140 12.54 -3.44 0.40
C ASN A 140 11.05 -3.37 0.74
N SER A 141 10.20 -3.32 -0.29
CA SER A 141 8.75 -3.41 -0.10
C SER A 141 8.39 -4.81 0.37
N GLY A 142 8.13 -4.98 1.67
CA GLY A 142 7.49 -6.18 2.21
C GLY A 142 6.09 -6.32 1.59
N ILE A 143 5.95 -7.21 0.60
CA ILE A 143 4.79 -7.32 -0.31
C ILE A 143 4.57 -6.02 -1.09
N SER A 144 5.05 -5.99 -2.34
CA SER A 144 4.91 -4.81 -3.21
C SER A 144 3.46 -4.31 -3.25
N LYS A 145 3.27 -3.00 -3.15
CA LYS A 145 1.96 -2.32 -3.29
C LYS A 145 1.20 -2.80 -4.54
N ILE A 146 1.95 -3.13 -5.60
CA ILE A 146 1.46 -3.77 -6.83
C ILE A 146 0.83 -5.15 -6.56
N GLY A 147 1.45 -5.99 -5.75
CA GLY A 147 0.90 -7.29 -5.35
C GLY A 147 -0.44 -7.15 -4.63
N VAL A 148 -0.55 -6.21 -3.68
CA VAL A 148 -1.81 -5.95 -2.96
C VAL A 148 -2.88 -5.41 -3.92
N LEU A 149 -2.54 -4.47 -4.80
CA LEU A 149 -3.45 -3.93 -5.81
C LEU A 149 -3.91 -4.99 -6.82
N ILE A 150 -3.03 -5.92 -7.22
CA ILE A 150 -3.39 -7.06 -8.08
C ILE A 150 -4.37 -7.98 -7.35
N ILE A 151 -4.12 -8.29 -6.07
CA ILE A 151 -5.01 -9.15 -5.26
C ILE A 151 -6.38 -8.50 -5.09
N VAL A 152 -6.42 -7.22 -4.73
CA VAL A 152 -7.67 -6.45 -4.59
C VAL A 152 -8.40 -6.37 -5.93
N GLY A 153 -7.69 -6.04 -7.02
CA GLY A 153 -8.26 -6.02 -8.37
C GLY A 153 -8.84 -7.36 -8.80
N ALA A 154 -8.15 -8.47 -8.51
CA ALA A 154 -8.63 -9.82 -8.79
C ALA A 154 -9.88 -10.17 -7.99
N LEU A 155 -9.95 -9.82 -6.69
CA LEU A 155 -11.13 -10.03 -5.85
C LEU A 155 -12.36 -9.26 -6.39
N ILE A 156 -12.16 -8.02 -6.82
CA ILE A 156 -13.22 -7.19 -7.40
C ILE A 156 -13.70 -7.80 -8.72
N LEU A 157 -12.78 -8.23 -9.58
CA LEU A 157 -13.13 -8.86 -10.86
C LEU A 157 -13.96 -10.13 -10.66
N VAL A 158 -13.57 -10.99 -9.71
CA VAL A 158 -14.32 -12.20 -9.36
C VAL A 158 -15.72 -11.87 -8.86
N LEU A 159 -15.86 -10.84 -8.01
CA LEU A 159 -17.16 -10.41 -7.51
C LEU A 159 -18.05 -9.87 -8.63
N VAL A 160 -17.52 -9.07 -9.54
CA VAL A 160 -18.26 -8.55 -10.70
C VAL A 160 -18.72 -9.69 -11.60
N LEU A 161 -17.83 -10.65 -11.92
CA LEU A 161 -18.18 -11.84 -12.70
C LEU A 161 -19.29 -12.63 -12.00
N PHE A 162 -19.15 -12.90 -10.71
CA PHE A 162 -20.16 -13.63 -9.93
C PHE A 162 -21.54 -12.94 -9.99
N LEU A 163 -21.59 -11.61 -9.84
CA LEU A 163 -22.85 -10.86 -9.90
C LEU A 163 -23.45 -10.83 -11.32
N VAL A 164 -22.63 -10.74 -12.37
CA VAL A 164 -23.09 -10.79 -13.76
C VAL A 164 -23.64 -12.17 -14.10
N PHE A 165 -22.92 -13.25 -13.75
CA PHE A 165 -23.39 -14.62 -13.99
C PHE A 165 -24.63 -14.96 -13.16
N ARG A 166 -24.73 -14.49 -11.91
CA ARG A 166 -25.91 -14.73 -11.07
C ARG A 166 -27.15 -14.01 -11.56
N ASN A 167 -27.03 -12.79 -12.09
CA ASN A 167 -28.17 -12.03 -12.61
C ASN A 167 -28.51 -12.32 -14.08
N GLY A 168 -27.59 -12.89 -14.86
CA GLY A 168 -27.78 -13.12 -16.30
C GLY A 168 -28.24 -14.53 -16.68
N PHE A 169 -28.06 -15.55 -15.83
CA PHE A 169 -28.26 -16.95 -16.24
C PHE A 169 -29.65 -17.55 -15.95
N TRP A 170 -30.50 -16.88 -15.16
CA TRP A 170 -31.80 -17.43 -14.78
C TRP A 170 -33.03 -16.62 -15.20
N SER A 171 -32.88 -15.52 -15.96
CA SER A 171 -34.06 -14.73 -16.34
C SER A 171 -34.65 -15.04 -17.72
N ASP A 172 -33.92 -15.74 -18.61
CA ASP A 172 -34.37 -15.93 -20.00
C ASP A 172 -34.80 -17.37 -20.35
N THR A 173 -34.58 -18.34 -19.46
CA THR A 173 -34.95 -19.74 -19.73
C THR A 173 -36.39 -20.08 -19.36
N GLU A 174 -37.03 -19.33 -18.44
CA GLU A 174 -38.43 -19.60 -18.05
C GLU A 174 -39.47 -18.88 -18.92
N LYS A 175 -39.14 -17.76 -19.56
CA LYS A 175 -40.14 -16.98 -20.31
C LYS A 175 -40.50 -17.53 -21.69
N LYS A 176 -39.75 -18.49 -22.25
CA LYS A 176 -40.05 -19.07 -23.57
C LYS A 176 -40.99 -20.28 -23.55
N THR A 177 -41.33 -20.81 -22.38
CA THR A 177 -42.16 -22.03 -22.31
C THR A 177 -43.64 -21.73 -22.05
N GLU A 178 -43.99 -20.58 -21.45
CA GLU A 178 -45.40 -20.26 -21.17
C GLU A 178 -46.15 -19.61 -22.35
N GLU A 179 -45.46 -18.89 -23.25
CA GLU A 179 -46.13 -18.27 -24.41
C GLU A 179 -46.50 -19.27 -25.52
N HIS A 180 -45.83 -20.44 -25.57
CA HIS A 180 -46.07 -21.42 -26.64
C HIS A 180 -47.17 -22.45 -26.33
N VAL A 181 -47.64 -22.52 -25.07
CA VAL A 181 -48.68 -23.47 -24.64
C VAL A 181 -50.08 -22.84 -24.70
N HIS A 182 -50.22 -21.52 -24.51
CA HIS A 182 -51.54 -20.88 -24.49
C HIS A 182 -52.13 -20.56 -25.86
N HIS A 183 -51.36 -20.61 -26.95
CA HIS A 183 -51.87 -20.23 -28.28
C HIS A 183 -52.41 -21.41 -29.12
N SER A 184 -52.35 -22.65 -28.62
CA SER A 184 -52.71 -23.87 -29.39
C SER A 184 -53.93 -24.64 -28.86
N SER A 185 -54.71 -24.09 -27.92
CA SER A 185 -55.86 -24.79 -27.30
C SER A 185 -57.23 -24.12 -27.54
N GLU A 186 -57.35 -23.16 -28.46
CA GLU A 186 -58.62 -22.45 -28.68
C GLU A 186 -58.87 -22.23 -30.16
N LYS A 187 -59.15 -23.32 -30.90
CA LYS A 187 -59.96 -23.34 -32.14
C LYS A 187 -60.06 -24.76 -32.69
N THR A 188 -61.05 -25.50 -32.19
CA THR A 188 -61.90 -26.43 -32.98
C THR A 188 -62.79 -27.19 -32.00
N ASP A 189 -63.99 -26.69 -31.72
CA ASP A 189 -65.22 -27.48 -31.89
C ASP A 189 -66.47 -26.58 -31.74
N SER A 190 -67.53 -26.93 -32.46
CA SER A 190 -68.92 -26.49 -32.28
C SER A 190 -69.33 -25.07 -32.71
N SER A 191 -69.92 -24.98 -33.91
CA SER A 191 -71.14 -24.19 -34.13
C SER A 191 -72.06 -24.96 -35.08
N GLU A 192 -73.18 -25.39 -34.52
CA GLU A 192 -74.31 -26.08 -35.13
C GLU A 192 -75.01 -25.21 -36.19
N GLU A 193 -75.42 -25.87 -37.28
CA GLU A 193 -76.81 -25.94 -37.75
C GLU A 193 -77.74 -24.75 -37.43
N LEU A 194 -78.03 -23.89 -38.42
CA LEU A 194 -79.26 -23.09 -38.48
C LEU A 194 -79.94 -23.28 -39.83
N LYS A 195 -81.19 -23.73 -39.75
CA LYS A 195 -82.14 -24.02 -40.84
C LYS A 195 -82.51 -22.75 -41.62
N GLU A 196 -82.69 -22.89 -42.93
CA GLU A 196 -83.51 -21.99 -43.75
C GLU A 196 -84.56 -22.84 -44.48
N GLU A 197 -85.83 -22.69 -44.07
CA GLU A 197 -87.00 -23.13 -44.83
C GLU A 197 -87.23 -22.14 -45.98
N ALA A 198 -87.40 -22.64 -47.21
CA ALA A 198 -88.05 -21.89 -48.28
C ALA A 198 -89.10 -22.79 -48.93
N SER A 199 -90.34 -22.34 -48.79
CA SER A 199 -91.50 -22.70 -49.62
C SER A 199 -91.32 -22.22 -51.06
#